data_AF-A0A973FYD3-F1
#
_entry.id   AF-A0A973FYD3-F1
#
_cell.length_a   1.000
_cell.length_b   1.000
_cell.length_c   1.000
_cell.angle_alpha   90.00
_cell.angle_beta   90.00
_cell.angle_gamma   90.00
#
_symmetry.space_group_name_H-M   'P 1'
#
loop_
_entity.id
_entity.type
_entity.pdbx_description
1 polymer ?
#
loop_
_entity_poly.entity_id
_entity_poly.type
_entity_poly.pdbx_seq_one_letter_code
_entity_poly.pdbx_strand_id
1 'polypeptide(L)'
;LGIPVNIVDDPQKCDFILPSIVERGDLTIACSTGGSSPALARRLREELEAAYGEEYGTLLKLLGQLREKMEKNAGVGKLWFDQLMTQGLMEAIRQKDDNKVKKIIHDVTGEEVHID
;
A
#
# COMPACT_ATOMS: atom_id res chain seq x y z
N LEU A 1 4.40 -11.55 -33.10
CA LEU A 1 4.45 -11.59 -31.62
C LEU A 1 4.18 -10.18 -31.13
N GLY A 2 3.24 -9.98 -30.20
CA GLY A 2 2.90 -8.68 -29.60
C GLY A 2 3.39 -8.61 -28.15
N ILE A 3 4.68 -8.91 -27.94
CA ILE A 3 5.31 -8.90 -26.62
C ILE A 3 5.94 -7.52 -26.41
N PRO A 4 5.56 -6.77 -25.35
CA PRO A 4 6.20 -5.50 -25.04
C PRO A 4 7.68 -5.66 -24.69
N VAL A 5 8.54 -4.83 -25.28
CA VAL A 5 9.98 -4.77 -25.05
C VAL A 5 10.35 -3.39 -24.51
N ASN A 6 11.21 -3.36 -23.50
CA ASN A 6 11.87 -2.14 -23.04
C ASN A 6 13.38 -2.34 -23.09
N ILE A 7 14.08 -1.41 -23.75
CA ILE A 7 15.54 -1.33 -23.82
C ILE A 7 15.92 -0.05 -23.08
N VAL A 8 16.39 -0.21 -21.84
CA VAL A 8 16.66 0.90 -20.91
C VAL A 8 17.49 2.03 -21.53
N ASP A 9 18.50 1.68 -22.34
CA ASP A 9 19.43 2.63 -22.95
C ASP A 9 19.02 3.14 -24.36
N ASP A 10 17.91 2.64 -24.92
CA ASP A 10 17.41 3.06 -26.25
C ASP A 10 15.89 3.31 -26.22
N PRO A 11 15.46 4.48 -25.71
CA PRO A 11 14.05 4.81 -25.55
C PRO A 11 13.23 4.78 -26.85
N GLN A 12 13.89 4.96 -28.00
CA GLN A 12 13.22 4.95 -29.31
C GLN A 12 12.82 3.53 -29.76
N LYS A 13 13.37 2.49 -29.11
CA LYS A 13 13.07 1.08 -29.38
C LYS A 13 12.28 0.42 -28.24
N CYS A 14 11.70 1.23 -27.34
CA CYS A 14 10.85 0.75 -26.25
C CYS A 14 9.37 0.82 -26.62
N ASP A 15 8.63 -0.24 -26.29
CA ASP A 15 7.17 -0.29 -26.38
C ASP A 15 6.49 0.40 -25.17
N PHE A 16 7.21 0.56 -24.05
CA PHE A 16 6.70 1.15 -22.81
C PHE A 16 7.81 1.77 -21.96
N ILE A 17 7.44 2.52 -20.91
CA ILE A 17 8.36 3.20 -19.99
C ILE A 17 8.23 2.59 -18.59
N LEU A 18 9.36 2.28 -17.96
CA LEU A 18 9.39 1.84 -16.58
C LEU A 18 9.10 3.01 -15.63
N PRO A 19 8.11 2.89 -14.72
CA PRO A 19 7.84 3.91 -13.73
C PRO A 19 8.90 3.91 -12.62
N SER A 20 8.93 4.99 -11.83
CA SER A 20 9.55 4.96 -10.51
C SER A 20 8.61 4.30 -9.51
N ILE A 21 9.12 3.38 -8.69
CA ILE A 21 8.31 2.51 -7.83
C ILE A 21 8.70 2.72 -6.37
N VAL A 22 7.70 2.75 -5.48
CA VAL A 22 7.82 2.64 -4.02
C VAL A 22 7.14 1.35 -3.59
N GLU A 23 7.82 0.53 -2.78
CA GLU A 23 7.29 -0.74 -2.28
C GLU A 23 7.30 -0.79 -0.75
N ARG A 24 6.20 -1.29 -0.15
CA ARG A 24 6.04 -1.52 1.30
C ARG A 24 5.36 -2.88 1.49
N GLY A 25 6.14 -3.96 1.54
CA GLY A 25 5.57 -5.30 1.43
C GLY A 25 4.78 -5.46 0.12
N ASP A 26 3.50 -5.83 0.22
CA ASP A 26 2.62 -6.02 -0.94
C ASP A 26 2.02 -4.71 -1.51
N LEU A 27 2.31 -3.55 -0.89
CA LEU A 27 1.89 -2.25 -1.42
C LEU A 27 2.90 -1.74 -2.44
N THR A 28 2.44 -1.51 -3.67
CA THR A 28 3.22 -0.88 -4.73
C THR A 28 2.61 0.46 -5.13
N ILE A 29 3.40 1.53 -5.12
CA ILE A 29 3.05 2.84 -5.67
C ILE A 29 3.97 3.13 -6.86
N ALA A 30 3.40 3.33 -8.04
CA ALA A 30 4.15 3.64 -9.25
C ALA A 30 3.85 5.07 -9.73
N CYS A 31 4.88 5.85 -10.04
CA CYS A 31 4.78 7.17 -10.65
C CYS A 31 5.61 7.25 -11.93
N SER A 32 5.08 7.92 -12.96
CA SER A 32 5.73 8.05 -14.26
C SER A 32 5.42 9.40 -14.89
N THR A 33 6.39 9.96 -15.60
CA THR A 33 6.22 11.18 -16.42
C THR A 33 6.06 10.87 -17.90
N GLY A 34 5.86 9.59 -18.27
CA GLY A 34 5.86 9.16 -19.67
C GLY A 34 7.17 9.49 -20.39
N GLY A 35 8.31 9.45 -19.68
CA GLY A 35 9.65 9.71 -20.25
C GLY A 35 10.03 11.18 -20.38
N SER A 36 9.08 12.11 -20.19
CA SER A 36 9.33 13.55 -20.29
C SER A 36 10.36 14.08 -19.28
N SER A 37 10.41 13.52 -18.06
CA SER A 37 11.37 13.94 -17.03
C SER A 37 11.65 12.82 -16.02
N PRO A 38 12.67 11.99 -16.26
CA PRO A 38 13.12 10.97 -15.30
C PRO A 38 13.50 11.57 -13.93
N ALA A 39 14.05 12.79 -13.93
CA ALA A 39 14.41 13.49 -12.70
C ALA A 39 13.18 13.83 -11.84
N LEU A 40 12.07 14.24 -12.46
CA LEU A 40 10.81 14.50 -11.73
C LEU A 40 10.20 13.19 -11.21
N ALA A 41 10.19 12.12 -12.01
CA ALA A 41 9.72 10.81 -11.56
C ALA A 41 10.50 10.34 -10.31
N ARG A 42 11.83 10.49 -10.33
CA ARG A 42 12.69 10.17 -9.19
C ARG A 42 12.34 11.02 -7.96
N ARG A 43 12.18 12.33 -8.12
CA ARG A 43 11.82 13.24 -7.00
C ARG A 43 10.49 12.86 -6.38
N LEU A 44 9.48 12.57 -7.20
CA LEU A 44 8.16 12.14 -6.70
C LEU A 44 8.25 10.81 -5.96
N ARG A 45 9.04 9.85 -6.45
CA ARG A 45 9.31 8.60 -5.72
C ARG A 45 9.90 8.87 -4.34
N GLU A 46 10.89 9.76 -4.23
CA GLU A 46 11.52 10.13 -2.94
C GLU A 46 10.51 10.80 -1.99
N GLU A 47 9.64 11.68 -2.50
CA GLU A 47 8.56 12.30 -1.72
C GLU A 47 7.53 11.26 -1.24
N LEU A 48 7.15 10.30 -2.10
CA LEU A 48 6.27 9.19 -1.75
C LEU A 48 6.91 8.24 -0.74
N GLU A 49 8.20 7.96 -0.85
CA GLU A 49 8.93 7.13 0.13
C GLU A 49 8.90 7.74 1.53
N ALA A 50 9.00 9.07 1.62
CA ALA A 50 8.91 9.80 2.88
C ALA A 50 7.47 9.86 3.42
N ALA A 51 6.47 9.95 2.55
CA ALA A 51 5.06 10.04 2.94
C ALA A 51 4.46 8.69 3.37
N TYR A 52 4.88 7.59 2.73
CA TYR A 52 4.36 6.26 2.95
C TYR A 52 5.45 5.36 3.55
N GLY A 53 5.47 5.25 4.89
CA GLY A 53 6.42 4.38 5.60
C GLY A 53 6.05 2.89 5.59
N GLU A 54 6.85 2.07 6.26
CA GLU A 54 6.67 0.60 6.37
C GLU A 54 5.33 0.21 7.02
N GLU A 55 4.76 1.08 7.84
CA GLU A 55 3.47 0.87 8.49
C GLU A 55 2.33 0.60 7.50
N TYR A 56 2.44 1.10 6.26
CA TYR A 56 1.45 0.84 5.22
C TYR A 56 1.47 -0.60 4.72
N GLY A 57 2.64 -1.25 4.73
CA GLY A 57 2.75 -2.67 4.41
C GLY A 57 2.03 -3.52 5.46
N THR A 58 2.24 -3.22 6.74
CA THR A 58 1.53 -3.88 7.84
C THR A 58 0.03 -3.62 7.78
N LEU A 59 -0.38 -2.37 7.53
CA LEU A 59 -1.80 -2.03 7.37
C LEU A 59 -2.44 -2.87 6.24
N LEU A 60 -1.79 -2.97 5.09
CA LEU A 60 -2.31 -3.73 3.95
C LEU A 60 -2.48 -5.21 4.29
N LYS A 61 -1.51 -5.83 4.96
CA LYS A 61 -1.61 -7.22 5.42
C LYS A 61 -2.81 -7.44 6.34
N LEU A 62 -3.00 -6.55 7.32
CA LEU A 62 -4.13 -6.64 8.27
C LEU A 62 -5.48 -6.48 7.56
N LEU A 63 -5.59 -5.51 6.64
CA LEU A 63 -6.80 -5.34 5.84
C LEU A 63 -7.06 -6.54 4.92
N GLY A 64 -6.01 -7.18 4.40
CA GLY A 64 -6.10 -8.45 3.65
C GLY A 64 -6.71 -9.57 4.48
N GLN A 65 -6.18 -9.81 5.70
CA GLN A 65 -6.73 -10.80 6.63
C GLN A 65 -8.20 -10.54 6.97
N LEU A 66 -8.55 -9.27 7.22
CA LEU A 66 -9.94 -8.89 7.51
C LEU A 66 -10.84 -9.14 6.31
N ARG A 67 -10.37 -8.87 5.08
CA ARG A 67 -11.16 -9.11 3.86
C ARG A 67 -11.54 -10.58 3.69
N GLU A 68 -10.63 -11.51 3.95
CA GLU A 68 -10.91 -12.95 3.89
C GLU A 68 -11.99 -13.37 4.90
N LYS A 69 -11.99 -12.76 6.09
CA LYS A 69 -12.99 -13.03 7.14
C LYS A 69 -14.35 -12.37 6.85
N MET A 70 -14.34 -11.31 6.04
CA MET A 70 -15.49 -10.45 5.72
C MET A 70 -16.38 -10.91 4.56
N GLU A 71 -16.14 -12.06 3.91
CA GLU A 71 -17.01 -12.54 2.81
C GLU A 71 -18.51 -12.66 3.19
N LYS A 72 -18.83 -12.59 4.50
CA LYS A 72 -20.20 -12.59 5.04
C LYS A 72 -20.84 -11.20 5.21
N ASN A 73 -20.11 -10.09 5.09
CA ASN A 73 -20.56 -8.73 5.40
C ASN A 73 -20.32 -7.75 4.22
N ALA A 74 -20.91 -8.04 3.05
CA ALA A 74 -20.80 -7.17 1.88
C ALA A 74 -21.40 -5.77 2.17
N GLY A 75 -20.55 -4.73 2.14
CA GLY A 75 -20.97 -3.32 2.20
C GLY A 75 -20.46 -2.50 3.39
N VAL A 76 -19.87 -3.12 4.42
CA VAL A 76 -19.34 -2.40 5.61
C VAL A 76 -17.86 -2.02 5.52
N GLY A 77 -17.15 -2.45 4.48
CA GLY A 77 -15.69 -2.25 4.37
C GLY A 77 -15.24 -0.79 4.49
N LYS A 78 -16.01 0.15 3.91
CA LYS A 78 -15.70 1.59 4.04
C LYS A 78 -15.90 2.08 5.48
N LEU A 79 -17.00 1.69 6.12
CA LEU A 79 -17.31 2.10 7.50
C LEU A 79 -16.23 1.60 8.47
N TRP A 80 -15.84 0.34 8.33
CA TRP A 80 -14.77 -0.24 9.15
C TRP A 80 -13.44 0.46 8.92
N PHE A 81 -13.06 0.70 7.66
CA PHE A 81 -11.83 1.42 7.36
C PHE A 81 -11.81 2.80 8.04
N ASP A 82 -12.89 3.57 7.88
CA ASP A 82 -13.02 4.90 8.47
C ASP A 82 -12.94 4.83 10.03
N GLN A 83 -13.58 3.83 10.64
CA GLN A 83 -13.54 3.61 12.09
C GLN A 83 -12.14 3.18 12.58
N LEU A 84 -11.47 2.25 11.90
CA LEU A 84 -10.11 1.82 12.23
C LEU A 84 -9.13 2.99 12.18
N MET A 85 -9.24 3.84 11.15
CA MET A 85 -8.41 5.05 11.04
C MET A 85 -8.71 6.05 12.16
N THR A 86 -9.99 6.27 12.47
CA THR A 86 -10.43 7.17 13.55
C THR A 86 -9.95 6.71 14.93
N GLN A 87 -9.91 5.39 15.17
CA GLN A 87 -9.41 4.80 16.42
C GLN A 87 -7.86 4.82 16.52
N GLY A 88 -7.17 5.33 15.50
CA GLY A 88 -5.71 5.46 15.51
C GLY A 88 -4.97 4.17 15.22
N LEU A 89 -5.55 3.25 14.44
CA LEU A 89 -4.88 2.01 14.01
C LEU A 89 -3.50 2.31 13.39
N MET A 90 -3.44 3.34 12.53
CA MET A 90 -2.19 3.70 11.85
C MET A 90 -1.09 4.12 12.83
N GLU A 91 -1.45 4.84 13.89
CA GLU A 91 -0.50 5.26 14.92
C GLU A 91 -0.05 4.07 15.77
N ALA A 92 -0.95 3.15 16.11
CA ALA A 92 -0.61 1.93 16.83
C ALA A 92 0.38 1.07 16.03
N ILE A 93 0.21 0.96 14.71
CA ILE A 93 1.16 0.26 13.81
C ILE A 93 2.50 0.98 13.79
N ARG A 94 2.52 2.32 13.66
CA ARG A 94 3.78 3.10 13.69
C ARG A 94 4.55 2.91 14.99
N GLN A 95 3.85 2.80 16.11
CA GLN A 95 4.43 2.57 17.44
C GLN A 95 4.81 1.10 17.70
N LYS A 96 4.50 0.18 16.78
CA LYS A 96 4.67 -1.27 16.95
C LYS A 96 3.99 -1.81 18.21
N ASP A 97 2.83 -1.24 18.55
CA ASP A 97 2.02 -1.66 19.69
C ASP A 97 0.98 -2.71 19.26
N ASP A 98 1.44 -3.95 19.13
CA ASP A 98 0.62 -5.07 18.65
C ASP A 98 -0.61 -5.33 19.50
N ASN A 99 -0.52 -5.08 20.82
CA ASN A 99 -1.64 -5.24 21.73
C ASN A 99 -2.74 -4.23 21.41
N LYS A 100 -2.35 -2.97 21.18
CA LYS A 100 -3.28 -1.91 20.79
C LYS A 100 -3.84 -2.13 19.39
N VAL A 101 -3.03 -2.58 18.44
CA VAL A 101 -3.50 -2.94 17.09
C VAL A 101 -4.59 -4.01 17.15
N LYS A 102 -4.33 -5.12 17.83
CA LYS A 102 -5.29 -6.22 17.99
C LYS A 102 -6.56 -5.76 18.69
N LYS A 103 -6.43 -4.94 19.74
CA LYS A 103 -7.57 -4.37 20.45
C LYS A 103 -8.45 -3.50 19.55
N ILE A 104 -7.86 -2.54 18.82
CA ILE A 104 -8.61 -1.66 17.91
C ILE A 104 -9.37 -2.47 16.86
N ILE A 105 -8.71 -3.47 16.27
CA ILE A 105 -9.34 -4.32 15.26
C ILE A 105 -10.51 -5.11 15.84
N HIS A 106 -10.33 -5.73 17.00
CA HIS A 106 -11.40 -6.45 17.69
C HIS A 106 -12.57 -5.52 18.05
N ASP A 107 -12.29 -4.34 18.60
CA ASP A 107 -13.34 -3.38 19.01
C ASP A 107 -14.17 -2.87 17.82
N VAL A 108 -13.57 -2.73 16.62
CA VAL A 108 -14.26 -2.23 15.41
C VAL A 108 -14.94 -3.34 14.62
N THR A 109 -14.28 -4.49 14.49
CA THR A 109 -14.69 -5.55 13.54
C THR A 109 -15.23 -6.81 14.23
N GLY A 110 -14.92 -7.00 15.52
CA GLY A 110 -15.16 -8.25 16.25
C GLY A 110 -14.17 -9.37 15.92
N GLU A 111 -13.29 -9.16 14.93
CA GLU A 111 -12.37 -10.17 14.43
C GLU A 111 -11.01 -10.14 15.14
N GLU A 112 -10.34 -11.28 15.17
CA GLU A 112 -8.94 -11.39 15.58
C GLU A 112 -8.01 -11.35 14.36
N VAL A 113 -6.79 -10.88 14.51
CA VAL A 113 -5.78 -10.83 13.44
C VAL A 113 -4.41 -11.24 13.95
N HIS A 114 -3.57 -11.70 13.02
CA HIS A 114 -2.17 -11.98 13.30
C HIS A 114 -1.27 -10.84 12.81
N ILE A 115 -0.25 -10.51 13.60
CA ILE A 115 0.78 -9.53 13.27
C ILE A 115 2.09 -10.31 13.29
N ASP A 116 2.73 -10.45 12.13
CA ASP A 116 4.04 -11.11 11.94
C ASP A 116 5.19 -10.20 12.37
#